data_AF-A0AAD5TVE3-F1
#
_entry.id   AF-A0AAD5TVE3-F1
#
_cell.length_a   1.000
_cell.length_b   1.000
_cell.length_c   1.000
_cell.angle_alpha   90.00
_cell.angle_beta   90.00
_cell.angle_gamma   90.00
#
_symmetry.space_group_name_H-M   'P 1'
#
loop_
_entity.id
_entity.type
_entity.pdbx_description
1 polymer ?
#
loop_
_entity_poly.entity_id
_entity_poly.type
_entity_poly.pdbx_seq_one_letter_code
_entity_poly.pdbx_strand_id
1 'polypeptide(L)'
;MAMATAAPDHSLSRNPVENLMKYIDDPENSLYVKDPTRVREKLTSILADGKDNLHIISDFDMTISRYWVNGERNVGSHRVLSLSSRVPEEFTAKSNAIYRKYYPMEISQTLSHTEKVQAMVEWWTTQHDLILDLKLTKDELNSMADETHVILRDGLEDWVQLCEELGLPLLVFSAGLGDVIEAVLRKQGLLRPNVEIVSNMLHFGPDKIADRFEGKIIHTFNKDEANFPRARLAGRENVVSLR
;
A
#
# COMPACT_ATOMS: atom_id res chain seq x y z
N MET A 1 -45.74 13.36 -27.12
CA MET A 1 -44.42 13.66 -27.72
C MET A 1 -43.39 12.97 -26.85
N ALA A 2 -43.03 11.75 -27.21
CA ALA A 2 -42.13 10.91 -26.41
C ALA A 2 -40.69 11.37 -26.65
N MET A 3 -40.00 11.81 -25.59
CA MET A 3 -38.56 11.98 -25.61
C MET A 3 -37.92 10.60 -25.63
N ALA A 4 -37.30 10.25 -26.75
CA ALA A 4 -36.41 9.10 -26.82
C ALA A 4 -35.17 9.42 -25.98
N THR A 5 -35.01 8.73 -24.86
CA THR A 5 -33.74 8.65 -24.14
C THR A 5 -32.78 7.85 -25.01
N ALA A 6 -31.75 8.53 -25.53
CA ALA A 6 -30.67 7.86 -26.25
C ALA A 6 -29.95 6.91 -25.28
N ALA A 7 -29.81 5.65 -25.67
CA ALA A 7 -28.99 4.69 -24.94
C ALA A 7 -27.50 5.10 -25.06
N PRO A 8 -26.69 4.92 -24.01
CA PRO A 8 -25.26 5.17 -24.09
C PRO A 8 -24.62 4.24 -25.13
N ASP A 9 -23.89 4.85 -26.08
CA ASP A 9 -23.09 4.14 -27.08
C ASP A 9 -21.87 3.52 -26.40
N HIS A 10 -21.98 2.22 -26.09
CA HIS A 10 -20.90 1.40 -25.53
C HIS A 10 -20.01 0.77 -26.62
N SER A 11 -19.87 1.38 -27.80
CA SER A 11 -18.86 0.92 -28.76
C SER A 11 -17.44 1.28 -28.26
N LEU A 12 -16.89 0.37 -27.46
CA LEU A 12 -15.46 0.34 -27.19
C LEU A 12 -14.72 0.36 -28.53
N SER A 13 -13.87 1.36 -28.73
CA SER A 13 -13.01 1.42 -29.90
C SER A 13 -12.07 0.20 -29.89
N ARG A 14 -11.54 -0.17 -31.06
CA ARG A 14 -10.48 -1.21 -31.14
C ARG A 14 -9.16 -0.76 -30.50
N ASN A 15 -9.03 0.51 -30.11
CA ASN A 15 -7.83 1.05 -29.48
C ASN A 15 -8.01 1.07 -27.94
N PRO A 16 -7.29 0.22 -27.19
CA PRO A 16 -7.39 0.19 -25.73
C PRO A 16 -7.08 1.55 -25.07
N VAL A 17 -6.18 2.36 -25.65
CA VAL A 17 -5.85 3.70 -25.14
C VAL A 17 -7.06 4.62 -25.23
N GLU A 18 -7.74 4.67 -26.37
CA GLU A 18 -8.90 5.55 -26.53
C GLU A 18 -10.04 5.15 -25.59
N ASN A 19 -10.20 3.86 -25.30
CA ASN A 19 -11.21 3.40 -24.34
C ASN A 19 -10.88 3.87 -22.92
N LEU A 20 -9.61 3.78 -22.52
CA LEU A 20 -9.16 4.30 -21.22
C LEU A 20 -9.28 5.82 -21.14
N MET A 21 -8.94 6.55 -22.21
CA MET A 21 -9.09 8.00 -22.23
C MET A 21 -10.56 8.42 -22.14
N LYS A 22 -11.48 7.73 -22.85
CA LYS A 22 -12.91 7.95 -22.69
C LYS A 22 -13.39 7.71 -21.25
N TYR A 23 -12.89 6.65 -20.61
CA TYR A 23 -13.20 6.38 -19.19
C TYR A 23 -12.66 7.48 -18.27
N ILE A 24 -11.45 7.98 -18.54
CA ILE A 24 -10.83 9.09 -17.79
C ILE A 24 -11.61 10.41 -17.96
N ASP A 25 -12.08 10.68 -19.17
CA ASP A 25 -12.75 11.94 -19.51
C ASP A 25 -14.24 11.97 -19.10
N ASP A 26 -14.82 10.82 -18.72
CA ASP A 26 -16.20 10.71 -18.27
C ASP A 26 -16.36 11.34 -16.86
N PRO A 27 -17.14 12.43 -16.71
CA PRO A 27 -17.30 13.13 -15.43
C PRO A 27 -18.06 12.33 -14.38
N GLU A 28 -18.75 11.25 -14.75
CA GLU A 28 -19.35 10.32 -13.78
C GLU A 28 -18.28 9.49 -13.06
N ASN A 29 -17.08 9.38 -13.64
CA ASN A 29 -15.94 8.79 -12.97
C ASN A 29 -15.22 9.84 -12.11
N SER A 30 -14.99 9.51 -10.84
CA SER A 30 -14.29 10.39 -9.89
C SER A 30 -12.78 10.40 -10.11
N LEU A 31 -12.34 10.85 -11.29
CA LEU A 31 -10.93 10.86 -11.71
C LEU A 31 -10.45 12.30 -11.91
N TYR A 32 -9.29 12.62 -11.31
CA TYR A 32 -8.58 13.86 -11.55
C TYR A 32 -7.27 13.58 -12.27
N VAL A 33 -7.15 14.07 -13.51
CA VAL A 33 -5.93 13.93 -14.32
C VAL A 33 -5.36 15.31 -14.61
N LYS A 34 -4.17 15.57 -14.06
CA LYS A 34 -3.47 16.86 -14.24
C LYS A 34 -3.07 17.12 -15.69
N ASP A 35 -2.64 16.07 -16.41
CA ASP A 35 -2.13 16.17 -17.78
C ASP A 35 -2.61 14.97 -18.61
N PRO A 36 -3.80 15.08 -19.23
CA PRO A 36 -4.39 13.99 -20.01
C PRO A 36 -3.55 13.58 -21.22
N THR A 37 -2.86 14.55 -21.85
CA THR A 37 -1.96 14.29 -22.98
C THR A 37 -0.81 13.39 -22.54
N ARG A 38 -0.15 13.72 -21.44
CA ARG A 38 0.95 12.91 -20.91
C ARG A 38 0.48 11.53 -20.43
N VAL A 39 -0.74 11.41 -19.91
CA VAL A 39 -1.32 10.10 -19.57
C VAL A 39 -1.52 9.27 -20.83
N ARG A 40 -2.08 9.84 -21.90
CA ARG A 40 -2.26 9.16 -23.19
C ARG A 40 -0.92 8.67 -23.78
N GLU A 41 0.12 9.51 -23.74
CA GLU A 41 1.46 9.16 -24.19
C GLU A 41 2.02 7.97 -23.40
N LYS A 42 1.92 7.99 -22.07
CA LYS A 42 2.37 6.88 -21.21
C LYS A 42 1.61 5.60 -21.48
N LEU A 43 0.28 5.65 -21.57
CA LEU A 43 -0.55 4.47 -21.87
C LEU A 43 -0.20 3.87 -23.24
N THR A 44 0.05 4.73 -24.23
CA THR A 44 0.48 4.30 -25.57
C THR A 44 1.85 3.61 -25.53
N SER A 45 2.82 4.16 -24.79
CA SER A 45 4.14 3.54 -24.60
C SER A 45 4.03 2.18 -23.91
N ILE A 46 3.32 2.10 -22.78
CA ILE A 46 3.13 0.86 -22.01
C ILE A 46 2.55 -0.25 -22.89
N LEU A 47 1.57 0.07 -23.75
CA LEU A 47 1.00 -0.91 -24.67
C LEU A 47 1.97 -1.33 -25.78
N ALA A 48 2.74 -0.38 -26.32
CA ALA A 48 3.72 -0.66 -27.37
C ALA A 48 4.88 -1.52 -26.86
N ASP A 49 5.36 -1.26 -25.65
CA ASP A 49 6.45 -2.00 -25.01
C ASP A 49 6.01 -3.40 -24.56
N GLY A 50 4.72 -3.59 -24.31
CA GLY A 50 4.13 -4.86 -23.94
C GLY A 50 4.32 -5.24 -22.47
N LYS A 51 3.53 -6.23 -22.03
CA LYS A 51 3.40 -6.61 -20.61
C LYS A 51 4.72 -7.02 -19.95
N ASP A 52 5.67 -7.57 -20.72
CA ASP A 52 6.92 -8.06 -20.17
C ASP A 52 7.85 -6.92 -19.73
N ASN A 53 7.57 -5.68 -20.18
CA ASN A 53 8.23 -4.46 -19.74
C ASN A 53 7.52 -3.73 -18.59
N LEU A 54 6.34 -4.20 -18.16
CA LEU A 54 5.50 -3.53 -17.14
C LEU A 54 5.67 -4.16 -15.76
N HIS A 55 5.78 -3.34 -14.72
CA HIS A 55 5.64 -3.79 -13.34
C HIS A 55 4.84 -2.81 -12.49
N ILE A 56 4.39 -3.31 -11.34
CA ILE A 56 3.51 -2.56 -10.45
C ILE A 56 4.18 -2.41 -9.10
N ILE A 57 4.17 -1.19 -8.58
CA ILE A 57 4.60 -0.88 -7.21
C ILE A 57 3.42 -0.24 -6.52
N SER A 58 3.00 -0.78 -5.39
CA SER A 58 1.90 -0.24 -4.60
C SER A 58 2.32 0.01 -3.16
N ASP A 59 1.89 1.11 -2.58
CA ASP A 59 1.78 1.19 -1.12
C ASP A 59 0.71 0.22 -0.62
N PHE A 60 0.71 -0.08 0.68
CA PHE A 60 -0.30 -0.92 1.32
C PHE A 60 -1.33 -0.08 2.07
N ASP A 61 -0.88 0.62 3.11
CA ASP A 61 -1.77 1.33 4.04
C ASP A 61 -2.47 2.48 3.34
N MET A 62 -3.81 2.38 3.29
CA MET A 62 -4.69 3.32 2.62
C MET A 62 -4.59 3.35 1.08
N THR A 63 -3.85 2.42 0.47
CA THR A 63 -3.66 2.29 -1.01
C THR A 63 -4.10 0.92 -1.52
N ILE A 64 -3.66 -0.17 -0.91
CA ILE A 64 -4.30 -1.49 -1.04
C ILE A 64 -5.47 -1.58 -0.06
N SER A 65 -5.24 -1.21 1.21
CA SER A 65 -6.32 -1.07 2.19
C SER A 65 -7.11 0.22 1.93
N ARG A 66 -8.43 0.21 2.14
CA ARG A 66 -9.28 1.39 1.89
C ARG A 66 -8.85 2.57 2.75
N TYR A 67 -9.04 3.80 2.25
CA TYR A 67 -8.77 5.01 3.03
C TYR A 67 -9.88 5.28 4.07
N TRP A 68 -11.16 5.11 3.69
CA TRP A 68 -12.34 5.27 4.57
C TRP A 68 -13.21 4.01 4.56
N VAL A 69 -13.77 3.66 5.72
CA VAL A 69 -14.74 2.58 5.91
C VAL A 69 -15.85 3.12 6.79
N ASN A 70 -17.10 3.17 6.30
CA ASN A 70 -18.27 3.61 7.05
C ASN A 70 -18.11 4.98 7.75
N GLY A 71 -17.39 5.92 7.12
CA GLY A 71 -17.14 7.26 7.67
C GLY A 71 -15.95 7.36 8.62
N GLU A 72 -15.27 6.24 8.91
CA GLU A 72 -14.08 6.20 9.77
C GLU A 72 -12.80 5.84 9.00
N ARG A 73 -11.67 6.30 9.51
CA ARG A 73 -10.35 5.97 8.95
C ARG A 73 -10.10 4.47 9.15
N ASN A 74 -9.73 3.79 8.07
CA ASN A 74 -9.37 2.38 8.13
C ASN A 74 -8.12 2.15 9.00
N VAL A 75 -7.83 0.90 9.31
CA VAL A 75 -6.71 0.53 10.17
C VAL A 75 -5.43 0.39 9.35
N GLY A 76 -4.40 1.16 9.71
CA GLY A 76 -3.05 0.97 9.18
C GLY A 76 -2.35 -0.22 9.85
N SER A 77 -1.39 -0.84 9.17
CA SER A 77 -0.68 -2.06 9.61
C SER A 77 -0.08 -1.96 11.01
N HIS A 78 0.55 -0.83 11.40
CA HIS A 78 1.03 -0.62 12.77
C HIS A 78 -0.08 -0.57 13.81
N ARG A 79 -1.25 0.00 13.45
CA ARG A 79 -2.40 0.18 14.34
C ARG A 79 -3.13 -1.13 14.64
N VAL A 80 -2.94 -2.17 13.81
CA VAL A 80 -3.43 -3.52 14.10
C VAL A 80 -3.01 -3.99 15.49
N LEU A 81 -1.75 -3.73 15.88
CA LEU A 81 -1.24 -4.16 17.18
C LEU A 81 -1.96 -3.47 18.33
N SER A 82 -2.18 -2.14 18.24
CA SER A 82 -2.81 -1.37 19.32
C SER A 82 -4.32 -1.60 19.46
N LEU A 83 -4.94 -2.28 18.48
CA LEU A 83 -6.34 -2.71 18.53
C LEU A 83 -6.51 -4.17 18.97
N SER A 84 -5.42 -4.95 19.03
CA SER A 84 -5.54 -6.34 19.46
C SER A 84 -5.81 -6.44 20.96
N SER A 85 -6.62 -7.44 21.32
CA SER A 85 -6.86 -7.83 22.71
C SER A 85 -5.62 -8.42 23.41
N ARG A 86 -4.53 -8.66 22.67
CA ARG A 86 -3.32 -9.35 23.12
C ARG A 86 -2.21 -8.45 23.61
N VAL A 87 -2.35 -7.13 23.46
CA VAL A 87 -1.36 -6.17 23.96
C VAL A 87 -1.84 -5.52 25.26
N PRO A 88 -0.93 -5.18 26.20
CA PRO A 88 -1.31 -4.42 27.39
C PRO A 88 -1.92 -3.06 27.04
N GLU A 89 -2.88 -2.57 27.83
CA GLU A 89 -3.46 -1.22 27.64
C GLU A 89 -2.39 -0.11 27.60
N GLU A 90 -1.31 -0.28 28.35
CA GLU A 90 -0.17 0.64 28.35
C GLU A 90 0.49 0.77 26.97
N PHE A 91 0.63 -0.33 26.22
CA PHE A 91 1.15 -0.30 24.85
C PHE A 91 0.24 0.56 23.96
N THR A 92 -1.06 0.32 24.01
CA THR A 92 -2.05 1.07 23.23
C THR A 92 -2.04 2.55 23.60
N ALA A 93 -1.95 2.88 24.88
CA ALA A 93 -1.85 4.27 25.35
C ALA A 93 -0.58 4.96 24.83
N LYS A 94 0.58 4.30 24.93
CA LYS A 94 1.86 4.83 24.42
C LYS A 94 1.85 5.01 22.91
N SER A 95 1.39 4.00 22.16
CA SER A 95 1.30 4.06 20.70
C SER A 95 0.37 5.19 20.23
N ASN A 96 -0.78 5.38 20.91
CA ASN A 96 -1.67 6.51 20.63
C ASN A 96 -1.04 7.87 20.94
N ALA A 97 -0.25 7.97 22.00
CA ALA A 97 0.47 9.20 22.34
C ALA A 97 1.53 9.56 21.28
N ILE A 98 2.28 8.56 20.80
CA ILE A 98 3.24 8.70 19.71
C ILE A 98 2.52 9.19 18.45
N TYR A 99 1.42 8.53 18.05
CA TYR A 99 0.62 8.94 16.87
C TYR A 99 0.14 10.39 16.99
N ARG A 100 -0.46 10.78 18.14
CA ARG A 100 -0.97 12.14 18.37
C ARG A 100 0.12 13.21 18.28
N LYS A 101 1.37 12.87 18.64
CA LYS A 101 2.50 13.78 18.53
C LYS A 101 2.97 13.94 17.08
N TYR A 102 3.19 12.83 16.37
CA TYR A 102 3.92 12.84 15.10
C TYR A 102 3.04 12.94 13.85
N TYR A 103 1.81 12.43 13.87
CA TYR A 103 0.91 12.51 12.71
C TYR A 103 0.62 13.95 12.24
N PRO A 104 0.38 14.93 13.15
CA PRO A 104 0.24 16.33 12.73
C PRO A 104 1.49 16.90 12.04
N MET A 105 2.68 16.39 12.38
CA MET A 105 3.94 16.81 11.77
C MET A 105 4.09 16.23 10.35
N GLU A 106 3.70 14.96 10.15
CA GLU A 106 3.68 14.30 8.84
C GLU A 106 2.88 15.10 7.80
N ILE A 107 1.63 15.42 8.16
CA ILE A 107 0.68 16.11 7.27
C ILE A 107 0.83 17.63 7.26
N SER A 108 1.74 18.20 8.05
CA SER A 108 1.91 19.65 8.18
C SER A 108 2.22 20.30 6.83
N GLN A 109 1.57 21.41 6.50
CA GLN A 109 1.90 22.18 5.29
C GLN A 109 2.97 23.24 5.54
N THR A 110 3.40 23.42 6.79
CA THR A 110 4.32 24.49 7.20
C THR A 110 5.71 24.00 7.56
N LEU A 111 5.83 22.75 8.04
CA LEU A 111 7.14 22.15 8.35
C LEU A 111 7.93 21.91 7.06
N SER A 112 9.23 22.18 7.12
CA SER A 112 10.15 21.85 6.04
C SER A 112 10.25 20.34 5.84
N HIS A 113 10.69 19.93 4.64
CA HIS A 113 10.89 18.51 4.35
C HIS A 113 11.88 17.86 5.33
N THR A 114 12.98 18.54 5.67
CA THR A 114 13.99 18.05 6.62
C THR A 114 13.40 17.83 8.02
N GLU A 115 12.62 18.78 8.53
CA GLU A 115 11.96 18.64 9.84
C GLU A 115 10.97 17.47 9.85
N LYS A 116 10.23 17.29 8.76
CA LYS A 116 9.33 16.14 8.61
C LYS A 116 10.07 14.81 8.59
N VAL A 117 11.17 14.72 7.83
CA VAL A 117 12.00 13.51 7.78
C VAL A 117 12.51 13.15 9.17
N GLN A 118 13.07 14.13 9.91
CA GLN A 118 13.52 13.93 11.28
C GLN A 118 12.39 13.42 12.19
N ALA A 119 11.21 14.04 12.12
CA ALA A 119 10.05 13.62 12.90
C ALA A 119 9.60 12.18 12.56
N MET A 120 9.64 11.78 11.28
CA MET A 120 9.26 10.41 10.89
C MET A 120 10.29 9.37 11.34
N VAL A 121 11.59 9.70 11.31
CA VAL A 121 12.63 8.81 11.86
C VAL A 121 12.39 8.58 13.34
N GLU A 122 12.14 9.65 14.12
CA GLU A 122 11.86 9.53 15.55
C GLU A 122 10.57 8.75 15.82
N TRP A 123 9.51 9.01 15.06
CA TRP A 123 8.25 8.28 15.20
C TRP A 123 8.46 6.79 14.97
N TRP A 124 8.97 6.38 13.81
CA TRP A 124 9.14 4.97 13.49
C TRP A 124 10.07 4.28 14.48
N THR A 125 11.21 4.89 14.84
CA THR A 125 12.13 4.34 15.85
C THR A 125 11.42 4.10 17.18
N THR A 126 10.72 5.13 17.71
CA THR A 126 10.03 5.02 19.01
C THR A 126 8.91 3.98 18.97
N GLN A 127 8.15 3.92 17.87
CA GLN A 127 7.07 2.94 17.71
C GLN A 127 7.62 1.52 17.54
N HIS A 128 8.74 1.35 16.85
CA HIS A 128 9.41 0.06 16.65
C HIS A 128 9.99 -0.48 17.95
N ASP A 129 10.67 0.35 18.74
CA ASP A 129 11.18 -0.02 20.07
C ASP A 129 10.03 -0.50 20.97
N LEU A 130 8.92 0.24 20.97
CA LEU A 130 7.72 -0.13 21.73
C LEU A 130 7.12 -1.48 21.28
N ILE A 131 7.21 -1.82 19.98
CA ILE A 131 6.77 -3.12 19.45
C ILE A 131 7.71 -4.25 19.90
N LEU A 132 9.02 -4.02 19.89
CA LEU A 132 10.02 -5.02 20.32
C LEU A 132 9.94 -5.33 21.82
N ASP A 133 9.45 -4.39 22.63
CA ASP A 133 9.20 -4.59 24.06
C ASP A 133 8.06 -5.59 24.33
N LEU A 134 7.16 -5.81 23.37
CA LEU A 134 6.08 -6.79 23.50
C LEU A 134 6.55 -8.24 23.41
N LYS A 135 7.77 -8.49 22.90
CA LYS A 135 8.34 -9.85 22.73
C LYS A 135 7.41 -10.80 21.96
N LEU A 136 6.83 -10.30 20.87
CA LEU A 136 5.87 -11.04 20.06
C LEU A 136 6.53 -12.15 19.24
N THR A 137 5.83 -13.26 19.13
CA THR A 137 6.07 -14.31 18.15
C THR A 137 5.34 -14.01 16.83
N LYS A 138 5.75 -14.68 15.74
CA LYS A 138 5.06 -14.56 14.43
C LYS A 138 3.60 -15.03 14.50
N ASP A 139 3.31 -16.06 15.29
CA ASP A 139 1.96 -16.59 15.44
C ASP A 139 1.03 -15.63 16.21
N GLU A 140 1.56 -14.92 17.20
CA GLU A 140 0.81 -13.85 17.88
C GLU A 140 0.50 -12.70 16.93
N LEU A 141 1.47 -12.26 16.11
CA LEU A 141 1.24 -11.23 15.10
C LEU A 141 0.17 -11.65 14.08
N ASN A 142 0.20 -12.90 13.61
CA ASN A 142 -0.82 -13.45 12.73
C ASN A 142 -2.20 -13.40 13.42
N SER A 143 -2.27 -13.80 14.70
CA SER A 143 -3.51 -13.76 15.49
C SER A 143 -4.05 -12.34 15.67
N MET A 144 -3.15 -11.36 15.90
CA MET A 144 -3.52 -9.94 15.99
C MET A 144 -4.07 -9.39 14.67
N ALA A 145 -3.45 -9.77 13.55
CA ALA A 145 -3.93 -9.45 12.21
C ALA A 145 -5.27 -10.14 11.90
N ASP A 146 -5.52 -11.31 12.46
CA ASP A 146 -6.79 -12.00 12.31
C ASP A 146 -7.93 -11.33 13.08
N GLU A 147 -7.66 -10.83 14.29
CA GLU A 147 -8.62 -10.09 15.12
C GLU A 147 -9.03 -8.76 14.50
N THR A 148 -8.09 -8.07 13.86
CA THR A 148 -8.32 -6.72 13.35
C THR A 148 -8.77 -6.73 11.89
N HIS A 149 -9.92 -6.13 11.61
CA HIS A 149 -10.50 -6.12 10.28
C HIS A 149 -9.94 -4.96 9.43
N VAL A 150 -8.79 -5.19 8.78
CA VAL A 150 -8.27 -4.29 7.74
C VAL A 150 -9.07 -4.50 6.46
N ILE A 151 -9.83 -3.48 6.03
CA ILE A 151 -10.67 -3.60 4.83
C ILE A 151 -9.87 -3.25 3.57
N LEU A 152 -9.86 -4.14 2.59
CA LEU A 152 -9.16 -3.96 1.32
C LEU A 152 -10.06 -3.29 0.26
N ARG A 153 -9.45 -2.66 -0.76
CA ARG A 153 -10.19 -2.06 -1.88
C ARG A 153 -10.93 -3.12 -2.70
N ASP A 154 -12.06 -2.73 -3.27
CA ASP A 154 -12.85 -3.59 -4.15
C ASP A 154 -12.09 -3.91 -5.44
N GLY A 155 -12.31 -5.11 -5.98
CA GLY A 155 -11.65 -5.59 -7.20
C GLY A 155 -10.17 -5.97 -7.03
N LEU A 156 -9.63 -5.89 -5.81
CA LEU A 156 -8.22 -6.20 -5.53
C LEU A 156 -7.88 -7.67 -5.83
N GLU A 157 -8.77 -8.60 -5.50
CA GLU A 157 -8.57 -10.03 -5.76
C GLU A 157 -8.42 -10.32 -7.26
N ASP A 158 -9.40 -9.88 -8.05
CA ASP A 158 -9.38 -9.99 -9.51
C ASP A 158 -8.14 -9.32 -10.12
N TRP A 159 -7.74 -8.17 -9.58
CA TRP A 159 -6.58 -7.43 -10.07
C TRP A 159 -5.27 -8.15 -9.76
N VAL A 160 -5.08 -8.67 -8.54
CA VAL A 160 -3.90 -9.45 -8.16
C VAL A 160 -3.82 -10.74 -8.99
N GLN A 161 -4.95 -11.43 -9.17
CA GLN A 161 -5.03 -12.63 -10.02
C GLN A 161 -4.69 -12.31 -11.48
N LEU A 162 -5.23 -11.24 -12.05
CA LEU A 162 -4.90 -10.83 -13.41
C LEU A 162 -3.41 -10.53 -13.56
N CYS A 163 -2.80 -9.88 -12.56
CA CYS A 163 -1.36 -9.65 -12.56
C CYS A 163 -0.57 -10.97 -12.53
N GLU A 164 -1.01 -11.95 -11.73
CA GLU A 164 -0.41 -13.28 -11.66
C GLU A 164 -0.48 -13.98 -13.02
N GLU A 165 -1.66 -14.03 -13.65
CA GLU A 165 -1.91 -14.68 -14.94
C GLU A 165 -1.09 -14.06 -16.09
N LEU A 166 -0.88 -12.73 -16.04
CA LEU A 166 -0.08 -12.02 -17.03
C LEU A 166 1.44 -12.08 -16.76
N GLY A 167 1.85 -12.64 -15.61
CA GLY A 167 3.24 -12.66 -15.17
C GLY A 167 3.78 -11.27 -14.82
N LEU A 168 2.91 -10.40 -14.29
CA LEU A 168 3.24 -9.05 -13.82
C LEU A 168 3.64 -9.09 -12.33
N PRO A 169 4.88 -8.67 -11.99
CA PRO A 169 5.29 -8.50 -10.62
C PRO A 169 4.50 -7.38 -9.94
N LEU A 170 4.00 -7.66 -8.74
CA LEU A 170 3.40 -6.69 -7.83
C LEU A 170 4.30 -6.54 -6.61
N LEU A 171 4.96 -5.39 -6.50
CA LEU A 171 5.73 -5.03 -5.32
C LEU A 171 4.89 -4.17 -4.37
N VAL A 172 4.60 -4.69 -3.19
CA VAL A 172 4.03 -3.93 -2.08
C VAL A 172 5.18 -3.23 -1.35
N PHE A 173 5.34 -1.93 -1.58
CA PHE A 173 6.39 -1.11 -0.96
C PHE A 173 5.81 -0.17 0.10
N SER A 174 5.88 -0.61 1.35
CA SER A 174 5.15 0.03 2.46
C SER A 174 6.07 0.52 3.57
N ALA A 175 5.73 1.66 4.17
CA ALA A 175 6.30 2.14 5.42
C ALA A 175 5.63 1.50 6.65
N GLY A 176 4.68 0.59 6.43
CA GLY A 176 3.96 -0.12 7.48
C GLY A 176 4.78 -1.19 8.20
N LEU A 177 4.08 -2.05 8.94
CA LEU A 177 4.62 -3.23 9.61
C LEU A 177 4.46 -4.44 8.70
N GLY A 178 5.56 -4.86 8.07
CA GLY A 178 5.54 -5.83 6.98
C GLY A 178 4.96 -7.19 7.34
N ASP A 179 5.24 -7.69 8.54
CA ASP A 179 4.70 -8.96 9.02
C ASP A 179 3.17 -8.96 9.14
N VAL A 180 2.60 -7.82 9.53
CA VAL A 180 1.14 -7.64 9.59
C VAL A 180 0.57 -7.53 8.18
N ILE A 181 1.23 -6.81 7.27
CA ILE A 181 0.83 -6.72 5.86
C ILE A 181 0.79 -8.12 5.24
N GLU A 182 1.85 -8.91 5.46
CA GLU A 182 1.95 -10.29 5.00
C GLU A 182 0.81 -11.16 5.56
N ALA A 183 0.54 -11.07 6.87
CA ALA A 183 -0.55 -11.79 7.51
C ALA A 183 -1.93 -11.43 6.92
N VAL A 184 -2.19 -10.13 6.73
CA VAL A 184 -3.45 -9.64 6.14
C VAL A 184 -3.62 -10.14 4.70
N LEU A 185 -2.59 -10.01 3.85
CA LEU A 185 -2.65 -10.47 2.47
C LEU A 185 -2.81 -11.99 2.38
N ARG A 186 -2.12 -12.74 3.25
CA ARG A 186 -2.22 -14.21 3.31
C ARG A 186 -3.62 -14.67 3.69
N LYS A 187 -4.21 -14.06 4.73
CA LYS A 187 -5.58 -14.34 5.19
C LYS A 187 -6.61 -14.16 4.07
N GLN A 188 -6.42 -13.15 3.22
CA GLN A 188 -7.32 -12.82 2.12
C GLN A 188 -6.99 -13.58 0.81
N GLY A 189 -6.02 -14.52 0.82
CA GLY A 189 -5.64 -15.26 -0.39
C GLY A 189 -4.91 -14.43 -1.45
N LEU A 190 -4.37 -13.27 -1.07
CA LEU A 190 -3.74 -12.29 -1.97
C LEU A 190 -2.21 -12.35 -1.96
N LEU A 191 -1.59 -13.08 -1.03
CA LEU A 191 -0.15 -13.31 -1.02
C LEU A 191 0.23 -14.38 -2.07
N ARG A 192 0.08 -14.01 -3.34
CA ARG A 192 0.35 -14.83 -4.53
C ARG A 192 1.85 -14.83 -4.88
N PRO A 193 2.35 -15.79 -5.69
CA PRO A 193 3.76 -15.86 -6.08
C PRO A 193 4.34 -14.60 -6.76
N ASN A 194 3.50 -13.83 -7.46
CA ASN A 194 3.88 -12.58 -8.11
C ASN A 194 3.92 -11.37 -7.15
N VAL A 195 3.49 -11.54 -5.89
CA VAL A 195 3.49 -10.49 -4.87
C VAL A 195 4.77 -10.56 -4.05
N GLU A 196 5.48 -9.43 -3.98
CA GLU A 196 6.64 -9.23 -3.11
C GLU A 196 6.33 -8.10 -2.12
N ILE A 197 6.82 -8.22 -0.89
CA ILE A 197 6.61 -7.20 0.15
C ILE A 197 7.98 -6.64 0.53
N VAL A 198 8.11 -5.31 0.47
CA VAL A 198 9.21 -4.55 1.04
C VAL A 198 8.63 -3.57 2.04
N SER A 199 8.94 -3.80 3.31
CA SER A 199 8.44 -3.00 4.41
C SER A 199 9.33 -3.14 5.63
N ASN A 200 8.91 -2.57 6.77
CA ASN A 200 9.61 -2.78 8.03
C ASN A 200 9.28 -4.19 8.53
N MET A 201 10.15 -5.14 8.25
CA MET A 201 10.03 -6.54 8.65
C MET A 201 10.66 -6.76 10.02
N LEU A 202 10.04 -7.58 10.87
CA LEU A 202 10.62 -8.08 12.09
C LEU A 202 11.52 -9.28 11.79
N HIS A 203 12.64 -9.33 12.48
CA HIS A 203 13.43 -10.56 12.58
C HIS A 203 13.02 -11.33 13.83
N PHE A 204 12.78 -12.64 13.67
CA PHE A 204 12.48 -13.55 14.76
C PHE A 204 13.73 -14.37 15.10
N GLY A 205 14.18 -14.26 16.35
CA GLY A 205 15.34 -14.98 16.86
C GLY A 205 15.14 -16.50 16.94
N PRO A 206 16.15 -17.25 17.41
CA PRO A 206 16.05 -18.70 17.59
C PRO A 206 14.95 -19.14 18.56
N ASP A 207 14.57 -18.28 19.51
CA ASP A 207 13.44 -18.44 20.44
C ASP A 207 12.09 -18.11 19.80
N LYS A 208 12.08 -17.73 18.52
CA LYS A 208 10.92 -17.29 17.72
C LYS A 208 10.30 -15.98 18.20
N ILE A 209 11.02 -15.20 19.00
CA ILE A 209 10.61 -13.89 19.48
C ILE A 209 11.20 -12.81 18.58
N ALA A 210 10.40 -11.77 18.28
CA ALA A 210 10.85 -10.60 17.56
C ALA A 210 11.95 -9.86 18.35
N ASP A 211 13.14 -9.74 17.77
CA ASP A 211 14.32 -9.15 18.45
C ASP A 211 14.79 -7.83 17.84
N ARG A 212 14.50 -7.58 16.56
CA ARG A 212 14.80 -6.32 15.85
C ARG A 212 13.93 -6.16 14.61
N PHE A 213 13.97 -4.96 14.02
CA PHE A 213 13.56 -4.74 12.64
C PHE A 213 14.72 -4.98 11.68
N GLU A 214 14.44 -5.55 10.52
CA GLU A 214 15.42 -5.81 9.46
C GLU A 214 15.69 -4.56 8.60
N GLY A 215 16.94 -4.43 8.17
CA GLY A 215 17.33 -3.38 7.23
C GLY A 215 17.26 -1.97 7.81
N LYS A 216 17.01 -0.99 6.93
CA LYS A 216 16.81 0.41 7.31
C LYS A 216 15.33 0.69 7.48
N ILE A 217 15.01 1.58 8.43
CA ILE A 217 13.64 2.06 8.63
C ILE A 217 13.09 2.65 7.32
N ILE A 218 11.92 2.19 6.92
CA ILE A 218 11.13 2.76 5.83
C ILE A 218 9.99 3.58 6.47
N HIS A 219 9.98 4.88 6.21
CA HIS A 219 8.96 5.83 6.64
C HIS A 219 8.39 6.60 5.44
N THR A 220 7.39 7.45 5.66
CA THR A 220 6.62 8.13 4.59
C THR A 220 7.47 8.90 3.58
N PHE A 221 8.66 9.37 3.95
CA PHE A 221 9.49 10.26 3.14
C PHE A 221 10.78 9.63 2.58
N ASN A 222 11.03 8.34 2.79
CA ASN A 222 12.25 7.66 2.29
C ASN A 222 11.95 6.40 1.45
N LYS A 223 10.74 6.33 0.88
CA LYS A 223 10.38 5.32 -0.14
C LYS A 223 10.99 5.69 -1.49
N ASP A 224 12.31 5.55 -1.58
CA ASP A 224 13.09 5.82 -2.79
C ASP A 224 13.76 4.54 -3.33
N GLU A 225 14.46 4.69 -4.47
CA GLU A 225 15.17 3.60 -5.14
C GLU A 225 16.23 2.92 -4.27
N ALA A 226 16.74 3.57 -3.21
CA ALA A 226 17.77 2.99 -2.36
C ALA A 226 17.25 1.83 -1.49
N ASN A 227 15.94 1.78 -1.27
CA ASN A 227 15.26 0.73 -0.52
C ASN A 227 14.54 -0.28 -1.45
N PHE A 228 14.80 -0.23 -2.76
CA PHE A 228 14.07 -0.96 -3.78
C PHE A 228 14.77 -2.26 -4.21
N PRO A 229 14.09 -3.43 -4.16
CA PRO A 229 14.68 -4.69 -4.62
C PRO A 229 14.73 -4.71 -6.16
N ARG A 230 15.94 -4.57 -6.72
CA ARG A 230 16.14 -4.52 -8.18
C ARG A 230 15.99 -5.86 -8.88
N ALA A 231 16.07 -6.99 -8.17
CA ALA A 231 16.26 -8.30 -8.80
C ALA A 231 15.02 -8.81 -9.56
N ARG A 232 13.81 -8.69 -9.00
CA ARG A 232 12.57 -9.17 -9.66
C ARG A 232 11.99 -8.20 -10.69
N LEU A 233 12.48 -6.97 -10.71
CA LEU A 233 11.99 -5.88 -11.55
C LEU A 233 13.00 -5.48 -12.64
N ALA A 234 14.17 -6.14 -12.66
CA ALA A 234 15.21 -5.91 -13.64
C ALA A 234 14.69 -6.14 -15.08
N GLY A 235 14.98 -5.19 -15.96
CA GLY A 235 14.57 -5.24 -17.37
C GLY A 235 13.14 -4.80 -17.65
N ARG A 236 12.40 -4.29 -16.66
CA ARG A 236 11.05 -3.74 -16.83
C ARG A 236 11.08 -2.21 -16.67
N GLU A 237 10.99 -1.47 -17.76
CA GLU A 237 11.10 0.00 -17.74
C GLU A 237 9.79 0.71 -17.37
N ASN A 238 8.64 0.07 -17.62
CA ASN A 238 7.34 0.65 -17.36
C ASN A 238 6.88 0.38 -15.92
N VAL A 239 6.62 1.46 -15.18
CA VAL A 239 6.21 1.41 -13.77
C VAL A 239 4.84 2.03 -13.59
N VAL A 240 3.88 1.25 -13.09
CA VAL A 240 2.64 1.79 -12.52
C VAL A 240 2.83 1.86 -11.01
N SER A 241 2.92 3.08 -10.49
CA SER A 241 3.06 3.35 -9.05
C SER A 241 1.73 3.76 -8.46
N LEU A 242 1.26 3.03 -7.45
CA LEU A 242 0.08 3.32 -6.66
C LEU A 242 0.54 3.86 -5.30
N ARG A 243 0.06 5.05 -4.93
CA ARG A 243 0.38 5.73 -3.67
C ARG A 243 -0.90 6.13 -2.98
#